data_AF-A0A815R746-F1
#
_entry.id   AF-A0A815R746-F1
#
_cell.length_a   1.000
_cell.length_b   1.000
_cell.length_c   1.000
_cell.angle_alpha   90.00
_cell.angle_beta   90.00
_cell.angle_gamma   90.00
#
_symmetry.space_group_name_H-M   'P 1'
#
loop_
_entity.id
_entity.type
_entity.pdbx_description
1 polymer ?
#
loop_
_entity_poly.entity_id
_entity_poly.type
_entity_poly.pdbx_seq_one_letter_code
_entity_poly.pdbx_strand_id
1 'polypeptide(L)'
;MKTTAHGAYFHVQHAIVLLTSSNIELIRELRRSGISTLRFRLCQDGTWIGKNLNCFASSLGWIDAGSKTQNALNLVPLAFVKIPKEDRVNLQEYMTDEFIQMFAPNQTMTIDGSQFNIKFTYSADYKMVYQVMGLAGVASAHQCNWCKYQKMTLANIGPSEKKNDDEDDNDYTIKRQPSKKRTRKLNGKSKVASPQITRENVFKMWSAFDVSKGARTLAEHYEQVDAHKPQFGYKEKPLFHKFFAYEDIVVDLLHMKLRVCDALLKHAMKLACEVTDENSTHEDAKQQMRNAFTFFKEHAKQNGAGVSS
;
A
#
# COMPACT_ATOMS: atom_id res chain seq x y z
N MET A 1 -26.47 -5.86 -14.87
CA MET A 1 -26.07 -4.65 -14.14
C MET A 1 -27.03 -4.49 -12.99
N LYS A 2 -26.54 -4.22 -11.78
CA LYS A 2 -27.38 -3.95 -10.62
C LYS A 2 -27.21 -2.50 -10.20
N THR A 3 -28.31 -1.80 -10.01
CA THR A 3 -28.34 -0.41 -9.54
C THR A 3 -28.67 -0.38 -8.06
N THR A 4 -28.10 0.60 -7.37
CA THR A 4 -28.38 0.93 -5.97
C THR A 4 -28.77 2.41 -5.90
N ALA A 5 -29.22 2.89 -4.74
CA ALA A 5 -29.47 4.31 -4.54
C ALA A 5 -28.21 5.19 -4.73
N HIS A 6 -27.03 4.58 -4.72
CA HIS A 6 -25.75 5.29 -4.72
C HIS A 6 -24.93 5.06 -5.99
N GLY A 7 -25.32 4.14 -6.87
CA GLY A 7 -24.58 3.88 -8.10
C GLY A 7 -24.97 2.56 -8.75
N ALA A 8 -24.02 1.95 -9.46
CA ALA A 8 -24.22 0.67 -10.12
C ALA A 8 -22.98 -0.21 -10.05
N TYR A 9 -23.21 -1.52 -10.11
CA TYR A 9 -22.16 -2.51 -10.31
C TYR A 9 -22.55 -3.60 -11.30
N PHE A 10 -21.53 -4.22 -11.88
CA PHE A 10 -21.63 -5.35 -12.80
C PHE A 10 -21.19 -6.62 -12.08
N HIS A 11 -21.80 -7.74 -12.46
CA HIS A 11 -21.39 -9.03 -11.94
C HIS A 11 -19.99 -9.38 -12.46
N VAL A 12 -19.10 -9.86 -11.58
CA VAL A 12 -17.69 -10.10 -11.93
C VAL A 12 -17.53 -11.07 -13.12
N GLN A 13 -18.45 -12.03 -13.24
CA GLN A 13 -18.40 -13.02 -14.33
C GLN A 13 -18.54 -12.37 -15.71
N HIS A 14 -19.35 -11.32 -15.85
CA HIS A 14 -19.47 -10.59 -17.11
C HIS A 14 -18.16 -9.87 -17.45
N ALA A 15 -17.48 -9.30 -16.45
CA ALA A 15 -16.19 -8.65 -16.66
C ALA A 15 -15.10 -9.65 -17.07
N ILE A 16 -15.10 -10.85 -16.48
CA ILE A 16 -14.21 -11.95 -16.89
C ILE A 16 -14.47 -12.34 -18.34
N VAL A 17 -15.74 -12.53 -18.73
CA VAL A 17 -16.10 -12.86 -20.12
C VAL A 17 -15.64 -11.76 -21.08
N LEU A 18 -15.82 -10.47 -20.75
CA LEU A 18 -15.32 -9.37 -21.57
C LEU A 18 -13.79 -9.40 -21.72
N LEU A 19 -13.06 -9.54 -20.62
CA LEU A 19 -11.59 -9.59 -20.63
C LEU A 19 -11.05 -10.77 -21.46
N THR A 20 -11.71 -11.91 -21.37
CA THR A 20 -11.23 -13.17 -21.97
C THR A 20 -11.69 -13.35 -23.41
N SER A 21 -12.91 -12.92 -23.76
CA SER A 21 -13.42 -12.98 -25.14
C SER A 21 -12.61 -12.10 -26.10
N SER A 22 -12.16 -10.92 -25.66
CA SER A 22 -11.27 -10.05 -26.44
C SER A 22 -9.83 -10.60 -26.59
N ASN A 23 -9.51 -11.72 -25.94
CA ASN A 23 -8.17 -12.29 -25.85
C ASN A 23 -8.20 -13.83 -25.98
N ILE A 24 -9.09 -14.36 -26.83
CA ILE A 24 -9.35 -15.80 -26.92
C ILE A 24 -8.11 -16.63 -27.31
N GLU A 25 -7.24 -16.09 -28.17
CA GLU A 25 -6.01 -16.78 -28.58
C GLU A 25 -5.04 -16.98 -27.41
N LEU A 26 -4.97 -16.01 -26.50
CA LEU A 26 -4.20 -16.14 -25.28
C LEU A 26 -4.79 -17.21 -24.35
N ILE A 27 -6.13 -17.28 -24.22
CA ILE A 27 -6.78 -18.34 -23.45
C ILE A 27 -6.39 -19.73 -23.99
N ARG A 28 -6.38 -19.89 -25.32
CA ARG A 28 -5.96 -21.13 -25.98
C ARG A 28 -4.49 -21.45 -25.70
N GLU A 29 -3.61 -20.45 -25.75
CA GLU A 29 -2.19 -20.60 -25.43
C GLU A 29 -1.95 -21.01 -23.97
N LEU A 30 -2.60 -20.34 -23.02
CA LEU A 30 -2.52 -20.66 -21.59
C LEU A 30 -2.97 -22.10 -21.34
N ARG A 31 -4.07 -22.53 -21.99
CA ARG A 31 -4.55 -23.91 -21.93
C ARG A 31 -3.52 -24.90 -22.47
N ARG A 32 -2.95 -24.65 -23.66
CA ARG A 32 -1.90 -25.51 -24.24
C ARG A 32 -0.67 -25.62 -23.33
N SER A 33 -0.41 -24.56 -22.56
CA SER A 33 0.67 -24.50 -21.57
C SER A 33 0.32 -25.16 -20.23
N GLY A 34 -0.87 -25.79 -20.11
CA GLY A 34 -1.30 -26.49 -18.90
C GLY A 34 -1.77 -25.57 -17.77
N ILE A 35 -1.97 -24.27 -18.03
CA ILE A 35 -2.45 -23.33 -17.02
C ILE A 35 -3.95 -23.57 -16.82
N SER A 36 -4.30 -23.99 -15.59
CA SER A 36 -5.68 -24.29 -15.19
C SER A 36 -6.31 -23.17 -14.34
N THR A 37 -5.54 -22.16 -13.96
CA THR A 37 -6.00 -21.07 -13.09
C THR A 37 -5.76 -19.72 -13.76
N LEU A 38 -6.82 -18.92 -13.88
CA LEU A 38 -6.76 -17.54 -14.34
C LEU A 38 -6.79 -16.60 -13.13
N ARG A 39 -5.88 -15.63 -13.12
CA ARG A 39 -5.67 -14.68 -12.03
C ARG A 39 -6.17 -13.30 -12.44
N PHE A 40 -7.06 -12.73 -11.64
CA PHE A 40 -7.60 -11.39 -11.86
C PHE A 40 -7.23 -10.46 -10.71
N ARG A 41 -7.14 -9.17 -10.99
CA ARG A 41 -6.83 -8.12 -10.02
C ARG A 41 -8.04 -7.22 -9.85
N LEU A 42 -8.62 -7.23 -8.66
CA LEU A 42 -9.62 -6.25 -8.23
C LEU A 42 -8.88 -4.95 -7.88
N CYS A 43 -9.13 -3.90 -8.66
CA CYS A 43 -8.54 -2.59 -8.47
C CYS A 43 -9.59 -1.66 -7.88
N GLN A 44 -9.27 -0.96 -6.79
CA GLN A 44 -10.20 -0.04 -6.13
C GLN A 44 -9.53 1.27 -5.80
N ASP A 45 -10.27 2.36 -5.99
CA ASP A 45 -9.79 3.69 -5.67
C ASP A 45 -10.96 4.63 -5.31
N GLY A 46 -10.65 5.62 -4.47
CA GLY A 46 -11.50 6.77 -4.22
C GLY A 46 -11.20 7.87 -5.24
N THR A 47 -12.23 8.48 -5.83
CA THR A 47 -12.04 9.56 -6.79
C THR A 47 -12.98 10.72 -6.52
N TRP A 48 -12.54 11.91 -6.91
CA TRP A 48 -13.30 13.15 -6.81
C TRP A 48 -13.69 13.59 -8.21
N ILE A 49 -15.00 13.70 -8.47
CA ILE A 49 -15.54 14.29 -9.71
C ILE A 49 -16.01 15.71 -9.39
N GLY A 50 -15.34 16.70 -9.96
CA GLY A 50 -15.65 18.10 -9.68
C GLY A 50 -15.44 18.45 -8.20
N LYS A 51 -16.24 19.38 -7.67
CA LYS A 51 -16.01 19.94 -6.32
C LYS A 51 -16.64 19.13 -5.17
N ASN A 52 -17.75 18.43 -5.44
CA ASN A 52 -18.63 17.91 -4.38
C ASN A 52 -19.03 16.45 -4.57
N LEU A 53 -18.48 15.74 -5.57
CA LEU A 53 -18.84 14.36 -5.83
C LEU A 53 -17.66 13.44 -5.53
N ASN A 54 -17.76 12.77 -4.38
CA ASN A 54 -16.88 11.69 -4.01
C ASN A 54 -17.45 10.38 -4.55
N CYS A 55 -16.61 9.61 -5.21
CA CYS A 55 -16.95 8.33 -5.77
C CYS A 55 -15.95 7.27 -5.34
N PHE A 56 -16.45 6.06 -5.24
CA PHE A 56 -15.68 4.85 -5.18
C PHE A 56 -15.78 4.17 -6.54
N ALA A 57 -14.61 3.83 -7.10
CA ALA A 57 -14.51 3.09 -8.35
C ALA A 57 -13.86 1.74 -8.09
N SER A 58 -14.43 0.70 -8.69
CA SER A 58 -13.87 -0.64 -8.70
C SER A 58 -13.75 -1.11 -10.14
N SER A 59 -12.64 -1.76 -10.48
CA SER A 59 -12.40 -2.33 -11.80
C SER A 59 -11.68 -3.68 -11.70
N LEU A 60 -11.69 -4.44 -12.79
CA LEU A 60 -11.04 -5.74 -12.90
C LEU A 60 -9.97 -5.70 -13.98
N GLY A 61 -8.77 -6.17 -13.65
CA GLY A 61 -7.72 -6.45 -14.62
C GLY A 61 -7.44 -7.95 -14.70
N TRP A 62 -6.99 -8.43 -15.86
CA TRP A 62 -6.52 -9.81 -16.02
C TRP A 62 -5.00 -9.86 -15.87
N ILE A 63 -4.49 -10.64 -14.92
CA ILE A 63 -3.05 -10.68 -14.61
C ILE A 63 -2.28 -11.47 -15.65
N ASP A 64 -2.78 -12.64 -16.07
CA ASP A 64 -2.04 -13.55 -16.95
C ASP A 64 -1.86 -13.01 -18.36
N ALA A 65 -2.71 -12.07 -18.78
CA ALA A 65 -2.55 -11.34 -20.04
C ALA A 65 -1.50 -10.21 -19.99
N GLY A 66 -0.80 -10.07 -18.86
CA GLY A 66 0.34 -9.16 -18.71
C GLY A 66 -0.04 -7.70 -18.83
N SER A 67 0.87 -6.88 -19.37
CA SER A 67 0.68 -5.43 -19.49
C SER A 67 -0.51 -5.02 -20.38
N LYS A 68 -0.92 -5.91 -21.31
CA LYS A 68 -2.04 -5.65 -22.23
C LYS A 68 -3.35 -5.41 -21.50
N THR A 69 -3.62 -6.09 -20.39
CA THR A 69 -4.89 -6.03 -19.65
C THR A 69 -4.74 -5.38 -18.27
N GLN A 70 -3.61 -4.72 -18.03
CA GLN A 70 -3.29 -4.07 -16.76
C GLN A 70 -3.12 -2.56 -16.87
N ASN A 71 -3.21 -1.99 -18.07
CA ASN A 71 -3.25 -0.54 -18.27
C ASN A 71 -4.68 0.01 -18.09
N ALA A 72 -4.80 1.32 -17.87
CA ALA A 72 -6.07 1.98 -17.57
C ALA A 72 -7.13 1.83 -18.67
N LEU A 73 -6.74 1.65 -19.94
CA LEU A 73 -7.68 1.49 -21.06
C LEU A 73 -8.32 0.10 -21.09
N ASN A 74 -7.66 -0.90 -20.50
CA ASN A 74 -8.05 -2.30 -20.59
C ASN A 74 -8.53 -2.88 -19.25
N LEU A 75 -8.69 -2.03 -18.23
CA LEU A 75 -9.42 -2.40 -17.02
C LEU A 75 -10.93 -2.40 -17.32
N VAL A 76 -11.64 -3.44 -16.88
CA VAL A 76 -13.09 -3.49 -17.02
C VAL A 76 -13.74 -2.90 -15.77
N PRO A 77 -14.55 -1.82 -15.89
CA PRO A 77 -15.26 -1.26 -14.75
C PRO A 77 -16.20 -2.29 -14.11
N LEU A 78 -16.14 -2.42 -12.80
CA LEU A 78 -17.01 -3.28 -12.01
C LEU A 78 -18.04 -2.49 -11.21
N ALA A 79 -17.64 -1.39 -10.59
CA ALA A 79 -18.53 -0.58 -9.79
C ALA A 79 -18.16 0.89 -9.89
N PHE A 80 -19.18 1.75 -9.90
CA PHE A 80 -19.04 3.18 -9.77
C PHE A 80 -20.13 3.69 -8.85
N VAL A 81 -19.73 4.10 -7.65
CA VAL A 81 -20.66 4.39 -6.55
C VAL A 81 -20.32 5.73 -5.93
N LYS A 82 -21.32 6.59 -5.79
CA LYS A 82 -21.21 7.84 -5.04
C LYS A 82 -21.11 7.52 -3.55
N ILE A 83 -20.09 8.05 -2.90
CA ILE A 83 -19.87 7.88 -1.46
C ILE A 83 -19.73 9.26 -0.82
N PRO A 84 -20.23 9.52 0.39
CA PRO A 84 -19.98 10.80 1.07
C PRO A 84 -18.50 11.05 1.30
N LYS A 85 -17.79 10.00 1.73
CA LYS A 85 -16.37 10.02 2.06
C LYS A 85 -15.79 8.62 1.93
N GLU A 86 -14.54 8.56 1.49
CA GLU A 86 -13.76 7.32 1.48
C GLU A 86 -13.25 6.99 2.89
N ASP A 87 -14.14 6.37 3.66
CA ASP A 87 -13.86 5.75 4.95
C ASP A 87 -14.58 4.40 5.06
N ARG A 88 -14.16 3.60 6.03
CA ARG A 88 -14.65 2.24 6.21
C ARG A 88 -16.17 2.13 6.36
N VAL A 89 -16.80 3.04 7.10
CA VAL A 89 -18.25 2.96 7.35
C VAL A 89 -19.01 3.07 6.04
N ASN A 90 -18.66 4.07 5.24
CA ASN A 90 -19.23 4.25 3.91
C ASN A 90 -18.88 3.06 3.00
N LEU A 91 -17.62 2.60 2.98
CA LEU A 91 -17.22 1.45 2.16
C LEU A 91 -18.00 0.17 2.53
N GLN A 92 -18.30 -0.07 3.79
CA GLN A 92 -19.07 -1.24 4.23
C GLN A 92 -20.54 -1.18 3.79
N GLU A 93 -21.13 0.01 3.73
CA GLU A 93 -22.48 0.21 3.20
C GLU A 93 -22.55 -0.13 1.70
N TYR A 94 -21.49 0.18 0.94
CA TYR A 94 -21.44 -0.02 -0.51
C TYR A 94 -20.91 -1.38 -0.94
N MET A 95 -19.91 -1.91 -0.24
CA MET A 95 -19.40 -3.27 -0.42
C MET A 95 -20.36 -4.23 0.29
N THR A 96 -21.58 -4.34 -0.24
CA THR A 96 -22.59 -5.24 0.30
C THR A 96 -22.10 -6.68 0.28
N ASP A 97 -22.66 -7.54 1.14
CA ASP A 97 -22.32 -8.97 1.16
C ASP A 97 -22.46 -9.59 -0.24
N GLU A 98 -23.46 -9.18 -1.02
CA GLU A 98 -23.63 -9.63 -2.40
C GLU A 98 -22.47 -9.23 -3.32
N PHE A 99 -21.99 -7.98 -3.25
CA PHE A 99 -20.83 -7.54 -4.02
C PHE A 99 -19.58 -8.31 -3.60
N ILE A 100 -19.38 -8.49 -2.30
CA ILE A 100 -18.21 -9.18 -1.76
C ILE A 100 -18.25 -10.68 -2.15
N GLN A 101 -19.40 -11.33 -2.11
CA GLN A 101 -19.57 -12.75 -2.49
C GLN A 101 -19.23 -13.03 -3.96
N MET A 102 -19.25 -12.02 -4.84
CA MET A 102 -18.78 -12.17 -6.22
C MET A 102 -17.30 -12.57 -6.29
N PHE A 103 -16.52 -12.40 -5.23
CA PHE A 103 -15.09 -12.72 -5.18
C PHE A 103 -14.79 -13.98 -4.35
N ALA A 104 -15.79 -14.85 -4.15
CA ALA A 104 -15.64 -16.15 -3.49
C ALA A 104 -14.40 -16.95 -3.95
N PRO A 105 -13.65 -17.61 -3.03
CA PRO A 105 -12.60 -18.52 -3.45
C PRO A 105 -13.18 -19.71 -4.22
N ASN A 106 -12.31 -20.44 -4.92
CA ASN A 106 -12.66 -21.68 -5.64
C ASN A 106 -13.73 -21.52 -6.71
N GLN A 107 -13.87 -20.31 -7.27
CA GLN A 107 -14.71 -20.11 -8.44
C GLN A 107 -14.13 -20.84 -9.63
N THR A 108 -15.01 -21.50 -10.40
CA THR A 108 -14.66 -22.08 -11.69
C THR A 108 -15.49 -21.44 -12.78
N MET A 109 -14.92 -21.25 -13.96
CA MET A 109 -15.63 -20.75 -15.14
C MET A 109 -15.25 -21.53 -16.39
N THR A 110 -16.23 -21.76 -17.25
CA THR A 110 -16.00 -22.30 -18.60
C THR A 110 -15.75 -21.17 -19.57
N ILE A 111 -14.57 -21.14 -20.19
CA ILE A 111 -14.14 -20.14 -21.18
C ILE A 111 -13.57 -20.91 -22.37
N ASP A 112 -14.06 -20.63 -23.58
CA ASP A 112 -13.67 -21.38 -24.80
C ASP A 112 -13.81 -22.91 -24.64
N GLY A 113 -14.93 -23.36 -24.06
CA GLY A 113 -15.20 -24.77 -23.78
C GLY A 113 -14.27 -25.42 -22.73
N SER A 114 -13.44 -24.63 -22.05
CA SER A 114 -12.43 -25.11 -21.11
C SER A 114 -12.74 -24.62 -19.70
N GLN A 115 -12.61 -25.49 -18.70
CA GLN A 115 -12.84 -25.09 -17.31
C GLN A 115 -11.55 -24.50 -16.71
N PHE A 116 -11.66 -23.33 -16.11
CA PHE A 116 -10.59 -22.65 -15.39
C PHE A 116 -10.99 -22.38 -13.95
N ASN A 117 -10.05 -22.52 -13.02
CA ASN A 117 -10.14 -21.95 -11.69
C ASN A 117 -9.90 -20.44 -11.78
N ILE A 118 -10.62 -19.67 -10.97
CA ILE A 118 -10.53 -18.21 -10.92
C ILE A 118 -9.92 -17.83 -9.57
N LYS A 119 -8.79 -17.13 -9.60
CA LYS A 119 -8.16 -16.55 -8.43
C LYS A 119 -8.19 -15.03 -8.52
N PHE A 120 -8.66 -14.37 -7.48
CA PHE A 120 -8.61 -12.92 -7.38
C PHE A 120 -7.44 -12.48 -6.50
N THR A 121 -6.89 -11.32 -6.80
CA THR A 121 -5.98 -10.55 -5.96
C THR A 121 -6.54 -9.16 -5.79
N TYR A 122 -6.13 -8.47 -4.73
CA TYR A 122 -6.62 -7.14 -4.40
C TYR A 122 -5.52 -6.11 -4.57
N SER A 123 -5.84 -4.99 -5.23
CA SER A 123 -4.92 -3.87 -5.41
C SER A 123 -5.67 -2.58 -5.16
N ALA A 124 -5.11 -1.75 -4.31
CA ALA A 124 -5.58 -0.40 -4.09
C ALA A 124 -4.44 0.45 -3.54
N ASP A 125 -4.65 1.76 -3.49
CA ASP A 125 -3.72 2.62 -2.80
C ASP A 125 -3.58 2.22 -1.32
N TYR A 126 -2.53 2.72 -0.69
CA TYR A 126 -2.18 2.31 0.66
C TYR A 126 -3.28 2.67 1.69
N LYS A 127 -4.02 3.76 1.46
CA LYS A 127 -5.09 4.21 2.35
C LYS A 127 -6.30 3.28 2.27
N MET A 128 -6.71 2.93 1.06
CA MET A 128 -7.83 2.03 0.79
C MET A 128 -7.55 0.63 1.35
N VAL A 129 -6.33 0.10 1.17
CA VAL A 129 -5.95 -1.20 1.75
C VAL A 129 -6.14 -1.20 3.26
N TYR A 130 -5.81 -0.12 3.98
CA TYR A 130 -6.06 -0.07 5.42
C TYR A 130 -7.55 -0.08 5.79
N GLN A 131 -8.39 0.66 5.05
CA GLN A 131 -9.83 0.68 5.31
C GLN A 131 -10.44 -0.71 5.10
N VAL A 132 -10.09 -1.33 3.98
CA VAL A 132 -10.58 -2.65 3.58
C VAL A 132 -10.06 -3.74 4.51
N MET A 133 -8.77 -3.71 4.86
CA MET A 133 -8.18 -4.69 5.77
C MET A 133 -8.47 -4.42 7.23
N GLY A 134 -9.09 -3.28 7.60
CA GLY A 134 -9.45 -2.95 8.98
C GLY A 134 -8.24 -2.65 9.88
N LEU A 135 -7.23 -1.98 9.32
CA LEU A 135 -5.99 -1.62 10.01
C LEU A 135 -6.01 -0.16 10.50
N ALA A 136 -5.20 0.14 11.51
CA ALA A 136 -5.13 1.44 12.19
C ALA A 136 -4.56 2.62 11.34
N GLY A 137 -4.23 2.38 10.07
CA GLY A 137 -3.81 3.39 9.11
C GLY A 137 -2.33 3.81 9.21
N VAL A 138 -1.94 4.78 8.37
CA VAL A 138 -0.54 5.22 8.19
C VAL A 138 0.07 5.76 9.48
N ALA A 139 -0.71 6.35 10.40
CA ALA A 139 -0.18 6.91 11.64
C ALA A 139 0.14 5.83 12.71
N SER A 140 -0.24 4.57 12.46
CA SER A 140 0.00 3.45 13.36
C SER A 140 1.50 3.22 13.59
N ALA A 141 1.85 2.71 14.79
CA ALA A 141 3.18 2.17 15.02
C ALA A 141 3.47 0.98 14.09
N HIS A 142 2.45 0.25 13.65
CA HIS A 142 2.54 -0.91 12.78
C HIS A 142 1.97 -0.58 11.40
N GLN A 143 2.78 0.07 10.56
CA GLN A 143 2.32 0.57 9.28
C GLN A 143 2.19 -0.54 8.24
N CYS A 144 3.07 -1.55 8.24
CA CYS A 144 3.07 -2.54 7.16
C CYS A 144 1.73 -3.31 7.07
N ASN A 145 1.21 -3.40 5.84
CA ASN A 145 -0.01 -4.14 5.54
C ASN A 145 0.18 -5.64 5.66
N TRP A 146 1.40 -6.15 5.41
CA TRP A 146 1.68 -7.58 5.34
C TRP A 146 2.35 -8.14 6.60
N CYS A 147 2.99 -7.30 7.41
CA CYS A 147 3.73 -7.75 8.59
C CYS A 147 3.45 -6.91 9.83
N LYS A 148 3.77 -7.47 11.00
CA LYS A 148 3.46 -6.91 12.33
C LYS A 148 4.52 -5.98 12.88
N TYR A 149 5.48 -5.54 12.09
CA TYR A 149 6.62 -4.78 12.62
C TYR A 149 6.29 -3.32 12.92
N GLN A 150 7.05 -2.76 13.86
CA GLN A 150 6.94 -1.35 14.26
C GLN A 150 7.81 -0.44 13.39
N LYS A 151 7.33 0.79 13.17
CA LYS A 151 7.97 1.84 12.37
C LYS A 151 9.41 2.12 12.80
N MET A 152 9.68 2.15 14.11
CA MET A 152 11.01 2.45 14.67
C MET A 152 12.05 1.36 14.36
N THR A 153 11.61 0.12 14.10
CA THR A 153 12.49 -0.98 13.72
C THR A 153 12.95 -0.87 12.25
N LEU A 154 12.16 -0.22 11.38
CA LEU A 154 12.46 -0.08 9.96
C LEU A 154 13.39 1.11 9.64
N ALA A 155 13.44 2.13 10.49
CA ALA A 155 14.22 3.35 10.25
C ALA A 155 15.74 3.17 10.48
N ASN A 156 16.17 2.08 11.10
CA ASN A 156 17.57 1.85 11.53
C ASN A 156 18.32 0.84 10.66
N ILE A 157 17.89 0.63 9.40
CA ILE A 157 18.50 -0.30 8.44
C ILE A 157 19.32 0.48 7.39
N GLY A 158 19.86 1.63 7.79
CA GLY A 158 20.98 2.24 7.07
C GLY A 158 22.26 1.47 7.39
N PRO A 159 23.25 1.41 6.47
CA PRO A 159 24.56 0.88 6.81
C PRO A 159 25.08 1.65 8.02
N SER A 160 25.37 0.95 9.11
CA SER A 160 26.08 1.53 10.23
C SER A 160 27.48 1.88 9.72
N GLU A 161 27.73 3.14 9.41
CA GLU A 161 29.09 3.63 9.32
C GLU A 161 29.77 3.28 10.65
N LYS A 162 30.82 2.46 10.56
CA LYS A 162 31.74 2.29 11.68
C LYS A 162 32.37 3.66 11.90
N LYS A 163 31.88 4.39 12.90
CA LYS A 163 32.75 5.36 13.56
C LYS A 163 33.83 4.51 14.21
N ASN A 164 35.06 4.70 13.75
CA ASN A 164 36.22 4.27 14.53
C ASN A 164 36.13 5.07 15.82
N ASP A 165 35.94 4.35 16.92
CA ASP A 165 36.06 4.90 18.27
C ASP A 165 37.54 5.06 18.55
N ASP A 166 38.14 6.12 18.02
CA ASP A 166 39.40 6.67 18.50
C ASP A 166 39.32 8.19 18.28
N GLU A 167 39.64 8.92 19.36
CA GLU A 167 39.82 10.38 19.47
C GLU A 167 38.66 11.22 20.01
N ASP A 168 38.83 11.48 21.32
CA ASP A 168 38.64 12.74 22.04
C ASP A 168 37.27 13.09 22.65
N ASP A 169 37.31 13.05 24.00
CA ASP A 169 36.53 13.83 24.95
C ASP A 169 36.17 15.22 24.41
N ASN A 170 34.89 15.43 24.14
CA ASN A 170 34.26 16.70 24.47
C ASN A 170 32.78 16.52 24.80
N ASP A 171 32.49 16.72 26.08
CA ASP A 171 31.19 16.96 26.67
C ASP A 171 30.45 18.06 25.91
N TYR A 172 29.41 17.68 25.16
CA TYR A 172 28.30 18.56 24.83
C TYR A 172 26.98 17.90 25.21
N THR A 173 26.66 18.01 26.50
CA THR A 173 25.28 17.90 26.98
C THR A 173 24.41 19.02 26.39
N ILE A 174 23.69 18.74 25.30
CA ILE A 174 22.63 19.63 24.79
C ILE A 174 21.44 19.58 25.76
N LYS A 175 21.44 20.48 26.76
CA LYS A 175 20.25 20.84 27.54
C LYS A 175 19.24 21.54 26.62
N ARG A 176 18.29 20.79 26.07
CA ARG A 176 17.06 21.39 25.52
C ARG A 176 16.30 22.07 26.66
N GLN A 177 16.25 23.40 26.65
CA GLN A 177 15.35 24.16 27.52
C GLN A 177 13.88 23.79 27.22
N PRO A 178 13.06 23.49 28.23
CA PRO A 178 11.64 23.22 28.01
C PRO A 178 10.90 24.56 27.80
N SER A 179 10.36 24.75 26.59
CA SER A 179 9.34 25.76 26.36
C SER A 179 8.14 25.48 27.26
N LYS A 180 7.78 26.44 28.12
CA LYS A 180 6.62 26.38 29.04
C LYS A 180 5.32 26.18 28.25
N LYS A 181 4.90 24.93 28.04
CA LYS A 181 3.52 24.59 27.68
C LYS A 181 2.78 24.09 28.91
N ARG A 182 1.77 24.86 29.26
CA ARG A 182 0.78 24.67 30.33
C ARG A 182 0.24 23.23 30.30
N THR A 183 0.69 22.39 31.24
CA THR A 183 0.19 21.03 31.45
C THR A 183 -1.21 21.07 32.05
N ARG A 184 -2.24 20.74 31.26
CA ARG A 184 -3.51 20.26 31.79
C ARG A 184 -3.37 18.75 31.98
N LYS A 185 -3.44 18.30 33.24
CA LYS A 185 -3.34 16.89 33.66
C LYS A 185 -4.39 16.06 32.91
N LEU A 186 -3.94 15.09 32.12
CA LEU A 186 -4.75 13.96 31.66
C LEU A 186 -4.26 12.72 32.40
N ASN A 187 -5.19 12.09 33.10
CA ASN A 187 -4.99 10.97 34.00
C ASN A 187 -4.39 9.74 33.28
N GLY A 188 -3.48 9.07 34.01
CA GLY A 188 -3.16 7.65 33.94
C GLY A 188 -3.29 6.94 32.60
N LYS A 189 -2.24 6.98 31.77
CA LYS A 189 -1.93 5.90 30.84
C LYS A 189 -0.50 5.46 31.09
N SER A 190 -0.34 4.19 31.47
CA SER A 190 0.96 3.54 31.59
C SER A 190 1.79 3.81 30.35
N LYS A 191 2.96 4.44 30.53
CA LYS A 191 3.99 4.50 29.49
C LYS A 191 4.43 3.07 29.21
N VAL A 192 3.93 2.49 28.13
CA VAL A 192 4.50 1.26 27.57
C VAL A 192 5.94 1.61 27.19
N ALA A 193 6.90 0.94 27.85
CA ALA A 193 8.32 1.14 27.60
C ALA A 193 8.61 0.93 26.10
N SER A 194 9.30 1.90 25.50
CA SER A 194 9.79 1.77 24.14
C SER A 194 10.84 0.65 24.11
N PRO A 195 10.72 -0.36 23.23
CA PRO A 195 11.72 -1.42 23.17
C PRO A 195 13.10 -0.84 22.85
N GLN A 196 14.10 -1.11 23.69
CA GLN A 196 15.49 -0.80 23.37
C GLN A 196 15.90 -1.63 22.16
N ILE A 197 16.37 -0.97 21.10
CA ILE A 197 16.77 -1.61 19.85
C ILE A 197 18.19 -2.14 20.04
N THR A 198 18.35 -3.46 20.12
CA THR A 198 19.67 -4.13 20.08
C THR A 198 20.12 -4.33 18.63
N ARG A 199 21.45 -4.39 18.41
CA ARG A 199 22.12 -4.58 17.11
C ARG A 199 21.65 -5.85 16.36
N GLU A 200 21.13 -6.83 17.10
CA GLU A 200 20.54 -8.08 16.60
C GLU A 200 19.26 -7.87 15.76
N ASN A 201 18.57 -6.74 15.90
CA ASN A 201 17.29 -6.50 15.21
C ASN A 201 17.43 -6.09 13.74
N VAL A 202 18.62 -5.68 13.28
CA VAL A 202 18.85 -5.16 11.92
C VAL A 202 18.92 -6.30 10.88
N PHE A 203 19.25 -7.52 11.31
CA PHE A 203 19.40 -8.69 10.43
C PHE A 203 18.21 -9.65 10.44
N LYS A 204 17.11 -9.29 11.12
CA LYS A 204 15.95 -10.17 11.18
C LYS A 204 15.36 -10.31 9.77
N MET A 205 15.39 -11.52 9.22
CA MET A 205 14.71 -11.80 7.95
C MET A 205 13.21 -11.57 8.11
N TRP A 206 12.64 -10.82 7.17
CA TRP A 206 11.21 -10.55 7.15
C TRP A 206 10.53 -11.27 6.01
N SER A 207 9.23 -11.48 6.17
CA SER A 207 8.41 -12.03 5.11
C SER A 207 7.00 -11.48 5.20
N ALA A 208 6.42 -11.23 4.03
CA ALA A 208 4.99 -11.01 3.87
C ALA A 208 4.17 -12.32 3.95
N PHE A 209 4.85 -13.48 3.89
CA PHE A 209 4.23 -14.80 3.74
C PHE A 209 4.56 -15.77 4.88
N ASP A 210 5.69 -15.56 5.58
CA ASP A 210 6.17 -16.44 6.64
C ASP A 210 5.81 -15.85 8.02
N VAL A 211 4.86 -16.50 8.69
CA VAL A 211 4.35 -16.10 10.00
C VAL A 211 5.45 -16.09 11.07
N SER A 212 6.41 -17.02 10.99
CA SER A 212 7.56 -17.06 11.92
C SER A 212 8.44 -15.81 11.78
N LYS A 213 8.43 -15.19 10.61
CA LYS A 213 9.13 -13.95 10.28
C LYS A 213 8.24 -12.71 10.42
N GLY A 214 7.07 -12.84 11.04
CA GLY A 214 6.20 -11.72 11.41
C GLY A 214 5.16 -11.34 10.36
N ALA A 215 4.88 -12.20 9.37
CA ALA A 215 3.73 -12.04 8.49
C ALA A 215 2.42 -12.01 9.29
N ARG A 216 1.44 -11.25 8.80
CA ARG A 216 0.09 -11.20 9.36
C ARG A 216 -0.73 -12.38 8.88
N THR A 217 -1.67 -12.83 9.71
CA THR A 217 -2.68 -13.80 9.32
C THR A 217 -4.07 -13.24 9.59
N LEU A 218 -5.07 -13.69 8.84
CA LEU A 218 -6.45 -13.35 9.13
C LEU A 218 -6.85 -13.91 10.50
N ALA A 219 -6.53 -15.17 10.81
CA ALA A 219 -6.88 -15.81 12.07
C ALA A 219 -6.45 -14.97 13.30
N GLU A 220 -5.20 -14.51 13.34
CA GLU A 220 -4.71 -13.64 14.41
C GLU A 220 -5.42 -12.28 14.44
N HIS A 221 -5.70 -11.69 13.27
CA HIS A 221 -6.45 -10.45 13.19
C HIS A 221 -7.83 -10.60 13.85
N TYR A 222 -8.56 -11.67 13.51
CA TYR A 222 -9.86 -11.99 14.10
C TYR A 222 -9.80 -12.13 15.61
N GLU A 223 -8.87 -12.96 16.08
CA GLU A 223 -8.69 -13.21 17.51
C GLU A 223 -8.48 -11.91 18.30
N GLN A 224 -7.62 -11.02 17.80
CA GLN A 224 -7.31 -9.77 18.51
C GLN A 224 -8.45 -8.76 18.49
N VAL A 225 -9.17 -8.64 17.38
CA VAL A 225 -10.32 -7.74 17.26
C VAL A 225 -11.47 -8.24 18.14
N ASP A 226 -11.76 -9.54 18.11
CA ASP A 226 -12.83 -10.15 18.93
C ASP A 226 -12.49 -10.12 20.42
N ALA A 227 -11.23 -10.32 20.78
CA ALA A 227 -10.75 -10.16 22.15
C ALA A 227 -10.66 -8.69 22.62
N HIS A 228 -10.95 -7.71 21.75
CA HIS A 228 -10.82 -6.27 22.02
C HIS A 228 -9.42 -5.87 22.51
N LYS A 229 -8.39 -6.56 22.00
CA LYS A 229 -6.97 -6.33 22.31
C LYS A 229 -6.24 -5.90 21.04
N PRO A 230 -6.47 -4.68 20.52
CA PRO A 230 -5.88 -4.24 19.27
C PRO A 230 -4.35 -4.11 19.43
N GLN A 231 -3.62 -5.14 19.02
CA GLN A 231 -2.17 -5.09 18.86
C GLN A 231 -1.84 -5.08 17.37
N PHE A 232 -0.57 -4.80 17.07
CA PHE A 232 -0.04 -4.84 15.70
C PHE A 232 -0.79 -3.95 14.70
N GLY A 233 -1.57 -2.96 15.15
CA GLY A 233 -2.37 -2.10 14.30
C GLY A 233 -3.65 -2.73 13.75
N TYR A 234 -4.10 -3.87 14.28
CA TYR A 234 -5.44 -4.41 14.01
C TYR A 234 -6.49 -3.53 14.68
N LYS A 235 -7.52 -3.13 13.94
CA LYS A 235 -8.55 -2.21 14.42
C LYS A 235 -9.96 -2.81 14.26
N GLU A 236 -10.26 -3.34 13.09
CA GLU A 236 -11.58 -3.83 12.70
C GLU A 236 -11.42 -5.07 11.81
N LYS A 237 -12.45 -5.92 11.72
CA LYS A 237 -12.42 -7.11 10.85
C LYS A 237 -12.25 -6.72 9.37
N PRO A 238 -11.45 -7.41 8.53
CA PRO A 238 -11.35 -7.08 7.11
C PRO A 238 -12.70 -7.18 6.38
N LEU A 239 -12.98 -6.30 5.41
CA LEU A 239 -14.22 -6.33 4.63
C LEU A 239 -14.29 -7.58 3.73
N PHE A 240 -13.21 -7.88 3.01
CA PHE A 240 -13.10 -9.09 2.16
C PHE A 240 -12.48 -10.30 2.87
N HIS A 241 -12.65 -10.41 4.18
CA HIS A 241 -11.94 -11.40 5.01
C HIS A 241 -12.14 -12.87 4.60
N LYS A 242 -13.22 -13.22 3.92
CA LYS A 242 -13.47 -14.60 3.46
C LYS A 242 -12.77 -14.90 2.13
N PHE A 243 -12.20 -13.90 1.49
CA PHE A 243 -11.89 -13.91 0.06
C PHE A 243 -10.46 -13.50 -0.26
N PHE A 244 -9.90 -12.53 0.47
CA PHE A 244 -8.51 -12.09 0.32
C PHE A 244 -7.73 -12.32 1.61
N ALA A 245 -6.69 -13.15 1.53
CA ALA A 245 -5.66 -13.19 2.53
C ALA A 245 -4.69 -12.00 2.36
N TYR A 246 -3.82 -11.78 3.35
CA TYR A 246 -2.79 -10.75 3.25
C TYR A 246 -1.86 -10.94 2.04
N GLU A 247 -1.60 -12.20 1.66
CA GLU A 247 -0.80 -12.55 0.49
C GLU A 247 -1.46 -12.24 -0.85
N ASP A 248 -2.80 -12.10 -0.87
CA ASP A 248 -3.53 -11.72 -2.08
C ASP A 248 -3.56 -10.20 -2.29
N ILE A 249 -3.05 -9.42 -1.32
CA ILE A 249 -2.93 -7.96 -1.42
C ILE A 249 -1.64 -7.61 -2.15
N VAL A 250 -1.78 -6.97 -3.32
CA VAL A 250 -0.66 -6.56 -4.17
C VAL A 250 -0.19 -5.16 -3.76
N VAL A 251 1.13 -4.96 -3.78
CA VAL A 251 1.73 -3.63 -3.57
C VAL A 251 1.39 -2.73 -4.75
N ASP A 252 0.82 -1.57 -4.48
CA ASP A 252 0.68 -0.52 -5.48
C ASP A 252 2.05 0.11 -5.80
N LEU A 253 2.62 -0.31 -6.93
CA LEU A 253 3.92 0.15 -7.38
C LEU A 253 3.93 1.64 -7.76
N LEU A 254 2.81 2.20 -8.22
CA LEU A 254 2.75 3.63 -8.57
C LEU A 254 2.87 4.47 -7.29
N HIS A 255 2.02 4.20 -6.31
CA HIS A 255 2.04 4.93 -5.05
C HIS A 255 3.34 4.69 -4.27
N MET A 256 3.91 3.48 -4.34
CA MET A 256 5.24 3.21 -3.77
C MET A 256 6.32 4.07 -4.42
N LYS A 257 6.37 4.13 -5.76
CA LYS A 257 7.33 4.98 -6.48
C LYS A 257 7.19 6.45 -6.10
N LEU A 258 5.97 6.97 -6.04
CA LEU A 258 5.71 8.35 -5.62
C LEU A 258 6.23 8.63 -4.20
N ARG A 259 6.06 7.69 -3.27
CA ARG A 259 6.58 7.82 -1.89
C ARG A 259 8.09 7.76 -1.82
N VAL A 260 8.73 6.87 -2.60
CA VAL A 260 10.19 6.82 -2.70
C VAL A 260 10.73 8.14 -3.26
N CYS A 261 10.12 8.67 -4.33
CA CYS A 261 10.48 9.96 -4.89
C CYS A 261 10.35 11.11 -3.88
N ASP A 262 9.23 11.17 -3.13
CA ASP A 262 9.02 12.18 -2.07
C ASP A 262 10.09 12.09 -0.97
N ALA A 263 10.46 10.88 -0.55
CA ALA A 263 11.52 10.66 0.44
C ALA A 263 12.89 11.12 -0.09
N LEU A 264 13.25 10.70 -1.31
CA LEU A 264 14.51 11.10 -1.95
C LEU A 264 14.58 12.61 -2.13
N LEU A 265 13.50 13.25 -2.56
CA LEU A 265 13.43 14.70 -2.72
C LEU A 265 13.63 15.42 -1.38
N LYS A 266 12.98 14.96 -0.30
CA LYS A 266 13.18 15.51 1.05
C LYS A 266 14.62 15.39 1.53
N HIS A 267 15.26 14.25 1.26
CA HIS A 267 16.68 14.06 1.58
C HIS A 267 17.58 14.98 0.77
N ALA A 268 17.34 15.12 -0.53
CA ALA A 268 18.08 16.04 -1.39
C ALA A 268 17.93 17.50 -0.95
N MET A 269 16.70 17.92 -0.60
CA MET A 269 16.44 19.26 -0.06
C MET A 269 17.15 19.48 1.28
N LYS A 270 17.13 18.49 2.17
CA LYS A 270 17.84 18.55 3.46
C LYS A 270 19.34 18.72 3.27
N LEU A 271 19.95 17.92 2.40
CA LEU A 271 21.38 18.02 2.08
C LEU A 271 21.73 19.39 1.49
N ALA A 272 20.93 19.91 0.57
CA ALA A 272 21.12 21.26 0.05
C ALA A 272 21.07 22.32 1.16
N CYS A 273 20.13 22.22 2.10
CA CYS A 273 20.06 23.14 3.25
C CYS A 273 21.19 22.97 4.27
N GLU A 274 21.82 21.80 4.37
CA GLU A 274 22.97 21.57 5.26
C GLU A 274 24.29 22.06 4.66
N VAL A 275 24.39 22.12 3.32
CA VAL A 275 25.56 22.65 2.59
C VAL A 275 25.53 24.18 2.50
N THR A 276 24.38 24.79 2.78
CA THR A 276 24.23 26.24 2.80
C THR A 276 24.61 26.78 4.19
N ASP A 277 25.76 27.45 4.30
CA ASP A 277 26.22 28.15 5.53
C ASP A 277 25.15 29.11 6.09
N GLU A 278 25.27 29.54 7.35
CA GLU A 278 24.34 30.52 7.98
C GLU A 278 24.21 31.84 7.19
N ASN A 279 25.13 32.13 6.27
CA ASN A 279 25.15 33.29 5.37
C ASN A 279 24.58 33.04 3.97
N SER A 280 24.12 31.82 3.69
CA SER A 280 23.56 31.45 2.40
C SER A 280 22.26 32.19 2.10
N THR A 281 22.12 32.61 0.86
CA THR A 281 20.90 33.26 0.40
C THR A 281 19.87 32.24 -0.04
N HIS A 282 18.60 32.64 -0.08
CA HIS A 282 17.52 31.83 -0.66
C HIS A 282 17.77 31.44 -2.13
N GLU A 283 18.56 32.24 -2.88
CA GLU A 283 18.96 31.91 -4.24
C GLU A 283 20.03 30.81 -4.30
N ASP A 284 20.92 30.73 -3.32
CA ASP A 284 21.90 29.64 -3.22
C ASP A 284 21.22 28.29 -2.98
N ALA A 285 20.22 28.25 -2.09
CA ALA A 285 19.42 27.06 -1.85
C ALA A 285 18.65 26.62 -3.11
N LYS A 286 18.05 27.56 -3.85
CA LYS A 286 17.40 27.27 -5.14
C LYS A 286 18.38 26.73 -6.17
N GLN A 287 19.57 27.32 -6.29
CA GLN A 287 20.57 26.88 -7.24
C GLN A 287 21.09 25.48 -6.91
N GLN A 288 21.30 25.18 -5.63
CA GLN A 288 21.68 23.83 -5.20
C GLN A 288 20.58 22.79 -5.49
N MET A 289 19.31 23.12 -5.26
CA MET A 289 18.20 22.24 -5.67
C MET A 289 18.20 22.01 -7.18
N ARG A 290 18.40 23.05 -8.01
CA ARG A 290 18.48 22.91 -9.48
C ARG A 290 19.65 22.01 -9.89
N ASN A 291 20.79 22.12 -9.22
CA ASN A 291 21.95 21.27 -9.48
C ASN A 291 21.65 19.81 -9.13
N ALA A 292 21.03 19.55 -7.96
CA ALA A 292 20.61 18.21 -7.56
C ALA A 292 19.61 17.60 -8.55
N PHE A 293 18.61 18.37 -9.00
CA PHE A 293 17.64 17.91 -10.01
C PHE A 293 18.30 17.64 -11.37
N THR A 294 19.24 18.48 -11.80
CA THR A 294 20.00 18.27 -13.05
C THR A 294 20.81 16.98 -12.97
N PHE A 295 21.51 16.75 -11.85
CA PHE A 295 22.24 15.51 -11.59
C PHE A 295 21.33 14.28 -11.70
N PHE A 296 20.17 14.28 -11.02
CA PHE A 296 19.23 13.15 -11.12
C PHE A 296 18.70 12.95 -12.54
N LYS A 297 18.43 14.02 -13.29
CA LYS A 297 17.96 13.97 -14.67
C LYS A 297 19.02 13.37 -15.61
N GLU A 298 20.28 13.74 -15.46
CA GLU A 298 21.40 13.20 -16.25
C GLU A 298 21.66 11.73 -15.92
N HIS A 299 21.64 11.37 -14.63
CA HIS A 299 21.80 9.99 -14.20
C HIS A 299 20.65 9.09 -14.67
N ALA A 300 19.42 9.59 -14.68
CA ALA A 300 18.26 8.86 -15.22
C ALA A 300 18.38 8.62 -16.73
N LYS A 301 18.93 9.59 -17.49
CA LYS A 301 19.20 9.44 -18.93
C LYS A 301 20.29 8.39 -19.20
N GLN A 302 21.37 8.40 -18.41
CA GLN A 302 22.48 7.46 -18.55
C GLN A 302 22.08 6.02 -18.23
N ASN A 303 21.18 5.82 -17.27
CA ASN A 303 20.71 4.50 -16.85
C ASN A 303 19.46 4.00 -17.60
N GLY A 304 19.13 4.60 -18.74
CA GLY A 304 18.06 4.07 -19.61
C GLY A 304 16.64 4.24 -19.06
N ALA A 305 16.40 5.12 -18.10
CA ALA A 305 15.03 5.50 -17.69
C ALA A 305 14.33 6.43 -18.70
N GLY A 306 14.80 6.41 -19.96
CA GLY A 306 14.16 7.03 -21.10
C GLY A 306 12.89 6.27 -21.44
N VAL A 307 11.76 6.85 -21.08
CA VAL A 307 10.43 6.53 -21.60
C VAL A 307 10.53 6.44 -23.13
N SER A 308 10.38 5.23 -23.66
CA SER A 308 9.84 5.05 -25.01
C SER A 308 8.41 5.57 -24.96
N SER A 309 8.22 6.79 -25.47
CA SER A 309 6.92 7.38 -25.78
C SER A 309 6.14 6.54 -26.77
#